data_AF-A0A3C0GPX0-F1
#
_entry.id   AF-A0A3C0GPX0-F1
#
_cell.length_a   1.000
_cell.length_b   1.000
_cell.length_c   1.000
_cell.angle_alpha   90.00
_cell.angle_beta   90.00
_cell.angle_gamma   90.00
#
_symmetry.space_group_name_H-M   'P 1'
#
loop_
_entity.id
_entity.type
_entity.pdbx_description
1 polymer ?
#
loop_
_entity_poly.entity_id
_entity_poly.type
_entity_poly.pdbx_seq_one_letter_code
_entity_poly.pdbx_strand_id
1 'polypeptide(L)'
;MNLMNRPLTWIAAGALAVVSLPAMALQPFKADYQASYMGMQANGTMTLTSEGANKWRYSLNVKNQLADLSQSTVFDESNGRLRPLSSNDRSVLLVKKRNVDATYNWSSNQASWTGDVKPDRRGPVALKTGDMDALLINLAIARDLAA
;
A
#
# COMPACT_ATOMS: atom_id res chain seq x y z
N MET A 1 -50.60 -7.37 -52.28
CA MET A 1 -50.06 -6.01 -52.11
C MET A 1 -50.22 -5.65 -50.64
N ASN A 2 -49.11 -5.43 -49.94
CA ASN A 2 -49.02 -5.12 -48.51
C ASN A 2 -49.72 -3.82 -48.14
N LEU A 3 -50.19 -3.71 -46.89
CA LEU A 3 -49.84 -2.65 -45.93
C LEU A 3 -50.70 -2.78 -44.66
N MET A 4 -50.21 -3.53 -43.66
CA MET A 4 -50.73 -3.45 -42.29
C MET A 4 -49.90 -2.42 -41.53
N ASN A 5 -50.50 -1.27 -41.26
CA ASN A 5 -49.93 -0.16 -40.51
C ASN A 5 -50.26 -0.35 -39.01
N ARG A 6 -49.24 -0.41 -38.14
CA ARG A 6 -49.17 0.38 -36.88
C ARG A 6 -47.90 0.09 -36.05
N PRO A 7 -47.32 1.12 -35.40
CA PRO A 7 -45.99 1.08 -34.79
C PRO A 7 -46.03 0.55 -33.36
N LEU A 8 -45.26 -0.50 -33.08
CA LEU A 8 -45.08 -1.02 -31.72
C LEU A 8 -43.79 -0.46 -31.12
N THR A 9 -43.97 0.38 -30.09
CA THR A 9 -43.12 0.54 -28.89
C THR A 9 -41.61 0.72 -29.07
N TRP A 10 -41.12 1.95 -29.01
CA TRP A 10 -39.73 2.24 -28.64
C TRP A 10 -39.65 3.56 -27.84
N ILE A 11 -39.89 3.49 -26.53
CA ILE A 11 -39.19 4.38 -25.59
C ILE A 11 -38.25 3.47 -24.82
N ALA A 12 -37.04 3.34 -25.35
CA ALA A 12 -35.92 2.78 -24.62
C ALA A 12 -35.55 3.80 -23.52
N ALA A 13 -36.16 3.66 -22.35
CA ALA A 13 -35.70 4.33 -21.14
C ALA A 13 -34.34 3.72 -20.78
N GLY A 14 -33.28 4.41 -21.18
CA GLY A 14 -31.91 4.09 -20.80
C GLY A 14 -31.75 4.19 -19.29
N ALA A 15 -31.89 3.06 -18.60
CA ALA A 15 -31.32 2.89 -17.29
C ALA A 15 -29.81 2.60 -17.48
N LEU A 16 -29.02 3.67 -17.46
CA LEU A 16 -27.59 3.57 -17.15
C LEU A 16 -27.48 3.05 -15.71
N ALA A 17 -27.54 1.73 -15.55
CA ALA A 17 -27.04 1.08 -14.36
C ALA A 17 -25.52 1.26 -14.38
N VAL A 18 -25.05 2.37 -13.82
CA VAL A 18 -23.65 2.50 -13.42
C VAL A 18 -23.43 1.38 -12.41
N VAL A 19 -22.77 0.31 -12.85
CA VAL A 19 -22.30 -0.75 -11.96
C VAL A 19 -21.30 -0.09 -11.03
N SER A 20 -21.74 0.33 -9.85
CA SER A 20 -20.83 0.68 -8.77
C SER A 20 -20.18 -0.64 -8.33
N LEU A 21 -19.06 -0.99 -8.93
CA LEU A 21 -18.22 -2.06 -8.38
C LEU A 21 -17.89 -1.65 -6.94
N PRO A 22 -18.09 -2.55 -5.96
CA PRO A 22 -17.73 -2.23 -4.59
C PRO A 22 -16.24 -1.89 -4.56
N ALA A 23 -15.88 -0.77 -3.93
CA ALA A 23 -14.49 -0.48 -3.64
C ALA A 23 -13.93 -1.67 -2.86
N MET A 24 -12.95 -2.37 -3.45
CA MET A 24 -12.34 -3.57 -2.87
C MET A 24 -11.80 -3.23 -1.49
N ALA A 25 -12.50 -3.69 -0.46
CA ALA A 25 -12.10 -3.48 0.93
C ALA A 25 -10.78 -4.22 1.20
N LEU A 26 -9.86 -3.58 1.94
CA LEU A 26 -8.63 -4.24 2.39
C LEU A 26 -8.96 -5.49 3.20
N GLN A 27 -8.27 -6.59 2.89
CA GLN A 27 -8.41 -7.85 3.59
C GLN A 27 -7.06 -8.30 4.17
N PRO A 28 -7.01 -8.83 5.39
CA PRO A 28 -5.78 -9.38 5.94
C PRO A 28 -5.25 -10.52 5.06
N PHE A 29 -3.93 -10.56 4.89
CA PHE A 29 -3.27 -11.67 4.19
C PHE A 29 -1.88 -11.94 4.75
N LYS A 30 -1.39 -13.14 4.45
CA LYS A 30 0.01 -13.52 4.56
C LYS A 30 0.45 -14.18 3.27
N ALA A 31 1.55 -13.72 2.69
CA ALA A 31 2.15 -14.28 1.49
C ALA A 31 3.62 -14.60 1.76
N ASP A 32 4.03 -15.81 1.42
CA ASP A 32 5.41 -16.26 1.49
C ASP A 32 6.02 -16.24 0.07
N TYR A 33 7.22 -15.67 -0.05
CA TYR A 33 7.91 -15.42 -1.29
C TYR A 33 9.30 -16.04 -1.26
N GLN A 34 9.81 -16.39 -2.44
CA GLN A 34 11.21 -16.76 -2.64
C GLN A 34 11.75 -15.97 -3.84
N ALA A 35 12.88 -15.31 -3.64
CA ALA A 35 13.61 -14.61 -4.70
C ALA A 35 14.93 -15.33 -4.96
N SER A 36 15.33 -15.36 -6.23
CA SER A 36 16.55 -16.01 -6.70
C SER A 36 17.26 -15.06 -7.68
N TYR A 37 18.54 -14.76 -7.42
CA TYR A 37 19.37 -13.96 -8.30
C TYR A 37 20.83 -14.40 -8.24
N MET A 38 21.41 -14.76 -9.40
CA MET A 38 22.82 -15.14 -9.52
C MET A 38 23.28 -16.19 -8.48
N GLY A 39 22.45 -17.21 -8.25
CA GLY A 39 22.73 -18.29 -7.30
C GLY A 39 22.47 -17.95 -5.82
N MET A 40 22.15 -16.69 -5.50
CA MET A 40 21.68 -16.30 -4.17
C MET A 40 20.16 -16.42 -4.09
N GLN A 41 19.67 -16.99 -2.99
CA GLN A 41 18.24 -17.09 -2.71
C GLN A 41 17.90 -16.33 -1.44
N ALA A 42 16.73 -15.71 -1.41
CA ALA A 42 16.17 -15.07 -0.23
C ALA A 42 14.71 -15.47 -0.06
N ASN A 43 14.32 -15.73 1.19
CA ASN A 43 12.94 -15.99 1.54
C ASN A 43 12.34 -14.70 2.09
N GLY A 44 11.09 -14.43 1.73
CA GLY A 44 10.36 -13.28 2.21
C GLY A 44 8.98 -13.66 2.73
N THR A 45 8.49 -12.91 3.71
CA THR A 45 7.11 -13.01 4.19
C THR A 45 6.52 -11.61 4.21
N MET A 46 5.38 -11.45 3.56
CA MET A 46 4.61 -10.22 3.49
C MET A 46 3.28 -10.41 4.20
N THR A 47 2.88 -9.45 5.02
CA THR A 47 1.63 -9.53 5.77
C THR A 47 0.89 -8.21 5.74
N LEU A 48 -0.43 -8.28 5.59
CA LEU A 48 -1.35 -7.19 5.86
C LEU A 48 -2.25 -7.60 7.02
N THR A 49 -2.28 -6.80 8.08
CA THR A 49 -3.08 -7.07 9.29
C THR A 49 -3.84 -5.83 9.72
N SER A 50 -5.06 -6.01 10.24
CA SER A 50 -5.81 -4.90 10.84
C SER A 50 -5.26 -4.56 12.22
N GLU A 51 -5.08 -3.27 12.51
CA GLU A 51 -4.73 -2.74 13.83
C GLU A 51 -5.98 -2.22 14.57
N GLY A 52 -7.18 -2.41 13.99
CA GLY A 52 -8.42 -1.79 14.46
C GLY A 52 -8.52 -0.30 14.09
N ALA A 53 -9.68 0.31 14.38
CA ALA A 53 -9.94 1.74 14.16
C ALA A 53 -9.56 2.26 12.74
N ASN A 54 -9.85 1.45 11.71
CA ASN A 54 -9.51 1.73 10.30
C ASN A 54 -8.00 1.88 10.00
N LYS A 55 -7.16 1.33 10.87
CA LYS A 55 -5.71 1.27 10.68
C LYS A 55 -5.29 -0.14 10.28
N TRP A 56 -4.24 -0.18 9.48
CA TRP A 56 -3.67 -1.39 8.93
C TRP A 56 -2.16 -1.36 9.09
N ARG A 57 -1.57 -2.53 9.28
CA ARG A 57 -0.13 -2.72 9.26
C ARG A 57 0.22 -3.59 8.06
N TYR A 58 1.05 -3.06 7.19
CA TYR A 58 1.65 -3.78 6.09
C TYR A 58 3.12 -4.01 6.41
N SER A 59 3.60 -5.26 6.35
CA SER A 59 4.96 -5.62 6.73
C SER A 59 5.59 -6.56 5.71
N LEU A 60 6.90 -6.44 5.56
CA LEU A 60 7.73 -7.28 4.70
C LEU A 60 8.99 -7.68 5.48
N ASN A 61 9.26 -8.97 5.56
CA ASN A 61 10.51 -9.51 6.08
C ASN A 61 11.20 -10.28 4.96
N VAL A 62 12.51 -10.08 4.76
CA VAL A 62 13.30 -10.76 3.74
C VAL A 62 14.62 -11.19 4.35
N LYS A 63 15.00 -12.46 4.18
CA LYS A 63 16.22 -13.02 4.77
C LYS A 63 16.95 -13.96 3.85
N ASN A 64 18.28 -13.89 3.90
CA ASN A 64 19.19 -14.91 3.36
C ASN A 64 20.42 -15.07 4.28
N GLN A 65 21.46 -15.74 3.77
CA GLN A 65 22.69 -16.01 4.52
C GLN A 65 23.50 -14.75 4.87
N LEU A 66 23.31 -13.64 4.13
CA LEU A 66 24.13 -12.42 4.25
C LEU A 66 23.33 -11.21 4.76
N ALA A 67 22.00 -11.27 4.68
CA ALA A 67 21.11 -10.14 4.90
C ALA A 67 19.83 -10.55 5.65
N ASP A 68 19.37 -9.66 6.52
CA ASP A 68 18.07 -9.73 7.21
C ASP A 68 17.43 -8.33 7.15
N LEU A 69 16.30 -8.23 6.45
CA LEU A 69 15.58 -6.99 6.19
C LEU A 69 14.16 -7.12 6.77
N SER A 70 13.71 -6.09 7.46
CA SER A 70 12.34 -5.98 7.96
C SER A 70 11.83 -4.57 7.72
N GLN A 71 10.65 -4.44 7.14
CA GLN A 71 9.97 -3.18 6.92
C GLN A 71 8.54 -3.32 7.42
N SER A 72 8.01 -2.28 8.06
CA SER A 72 6.62 -2.23 8.50
C SER A 72 6.09 -0.82 8.38
N THR A 73 4.88 -0.67 7.85
CA THR A 73 4.16 0.59 7.75
C THR A 73 2.78 0.44 8.35
N VAL A 74 2.46 1.32 9.29
CA VAL A 74 1.09 1.53 9.75
C VAL A 74 0.48 2.63 8.91
N PHE A 75 -0.69 2.37 8.34
CA PHE A 75 -1.39 3.32 7.47
C PHE A 75 -2.89 3.28 7.77
N ASP A 76 -3.59 4.31 7.30
CA ASP A 76 -5.05 4.31 7.18
C ASP A 76 -5.45 4.70 5.75
N GLU A 77 -6.76 4.69 5.50
CA GLU A 77 -7.33 5.13 4.25
C GLU A 77 -8.12 6.42 4.44
N SER A 78 -7.84 7.42 3.61
CA SER A 78 -8.52 8.71 3.61
C SER A 78 -8.90 9.09 2.18
N ASN A 79 -10.19 9.29 1.93
CA ASN A 79 -10.73 9.62 0.60
C ASN A 79 -10.31 8.61 -0.49
N GLY A 80 -10.33 7.31 -0.18
CA GLY A 80 -9.93 6.24 -1.11
C GLY A 80 -8.42 6.07 -1.30
N ARG A 81 -7.59 6.88 -0.60
CA ARG A 81 -6.14 6.86 -0.72
C ARG A 81 -5.50 6.33 0.55
N LEU A 82 -4.55 5.43 0.37
CA LEU A 82 -3.70 4.95 1.45
C LEU A 82 -2.76 6.09 1.87
N ARG A 83 -2.62 6.31 3.18
CA ARG A 83 -1.66 7.29 3.71
C ARG A 83 -0.91 6.71 4.92
N PRO A 84 0.43 6.80 4.96
CA PRO A 84 1.22 6.26 6.06
C PRO A 84 1.00 7.07 7.34
N LEU A 85 1.08 6.43 8.50
CA LEU A 85 1.04 7.05 9.82
C LEU A 85 2.39 6.90 10.52
N SER A 86 3.00 5.72 10.39
CA SER A 86 4.37 5.44 10.83
C SER A 86 5.00 4.34 10.00
N SER A 87 6.33 4.32 9.93
CA SER A 87 7.06 3.18 9.37
C SER A 87 8.33 2.86 10.18
N ASN A 88 8.77 1.62 10.10
CA ASN A 88 10.03 1.14 10.65
C ASN A 88 10.75 0.31 9.58
N ASP A 89 12.01 0.67 9.30
CA ASP A 89 12.89 -0.02 8.38
C ASP A 89 14.15 -0.49 9.11
N ARG A 90 14.33 -1.82 9.18
CA ARG A 90 15.49 -2.46 9.79
C ARG A 90 16.24 -3.28 8.75
N SER A 91 17.57 -3.15 8.75
CA SER A 91 18.44 -3.98 7.92
C SER A 91 19.67 -4.42 8.67
N VAL A 92 20.02 -5.70 8.53
CA VAL A 92 21.30 -6.27 8.94
C VAL A 92 21.97 -6.82 7.69
N LEU A 93 23.13 -6.27 7.34
CA LEU A 93 23.97 -6.76 6.24
C LEU A 93 25.30 -7.19 6.85
N LEU A 94 25.50 -8.50 6.99
CA LEU A 94 26.61 -9.09 7.75
C LEU A 94 26.64 -8.56 9.20
N VAL A 95 27.58 -7.65 9.50
CA VAL A 95 27.73 -7.02 10.81
C VAL A 95 27.09 -5.63 10.91
N LYS A 96 26.76 -5.01 9.76
CA LYS A 96 26.24 -3.65 9.73
C LYS A 96 24.74 -3.66 9.97
N LYS A 97 24.31 -2.96 11.02
CA LYS A 97 22.91 -2.79 11.39
C LYS A 97 22.44 -1.39 11.04
N ARG A 98 21.17 -1.27 10.68
CA ARG A 98 20.47 -0.01 10.50
C ARG A 98 19.04 -0.15 10.99
N ASN A 99 18.53 0.85 11.69
CA ASN A 99 17.15 0.99 12.11
C ASN A 99 16.69 2.44 11.90
N VAL A 100 15.63 2.63 11.11
CA VAL A 100 15.07 3.94 10.82
C VAL A 100 13.58 3.90 11.12
N ASP A 101 13.13 4.86 11.92
CA ASP A 101 11.71 5.07 12.21
C ASP A 101 11.24 6.35 11.52
N ALA A 102 10.02 6.34 10.97
CA ALA A 102 9.37 7.51 10.40
C ALA A 102 7.99 7.73 11.02
N THR A 103 7.60 8.99 11.17
CA THR A 103 6.26 9.40 11.60
C THR A 103 5.70 10.37 10.57
N TYR A 104 4.42 10.19 10.23
CA TYR A 104 3.70 10.97 9.24
C TYR A 104 2.51 11.65 9.91
N ASN A 105 2.69 12.93 10.28
CA ASN A 105 1.65 13.70 10.94
C ASN A 105 0.84 14.48 9.91
N TRP A 106 -0.31 13.94 9.54
CA TRP A 106 -1.26 14.56 8.61
C TRP A 106 -2.02 15.76 9.21
N SER A 107 -2.03 15.93 10.53
CA SER A 107 -2.63 17.12 11.14
C SER A 107 -1.74 18.36 10.98
N SER A 108 -0.42 18.17 11.01
CA SER A 108 0.57 19.24 10.77
C SER A 108 1.21 19.19 9.38
N ASN A 109 0.77 18.27 8.51
CA ASN A 109 1.31 17.98 7.19
C ASN A 109 2.84 17.84 7.17
N GLN A 110 3.39 17.08 8.11
CA GLN A 110 4.85 16.89 8.24
C GLN A 110 5.22 15.44 8.49
N ALA A 111 6.31 15.00 7.86
CA ALA A 111 6.99 13.75 8.15
C ALA A 111 8.37 13.99 8.78
N SER A 112 8.79 13.09 9.65
CA SER A 112 10.10 13.13 10.31
C SER A 112 10.65 11.73 10.51
N TRP A 113 11.98 11.62 10.56
CA TRP A 113 12.71 10.37 10.72
C TRP A 113 13.64 10.40 11.93
N THR A 114 13.81 9.25 12.58
CA THR A 114 14.75 9.06 13.70
C THR A 114 15.58 7.78 13.50
N GLY A 115 16.47 7.48 14.45
CA GLY A 115 17.39 6.35 14.36
C GLY A 115 18.61 6.64 13.47
N ASP A 116 18.99 5.65 12.66
CA ASP A 116 20.16 5.65 11.79
C ASP A 116 19.94 6.49 10.51
N VAL A 117 19.64 7.77 10.74
CA VAL A 117 19.43 8.81 9.74
C VAL A 117 20.35 9.98 10.05
N LYS A 118 21.04 10.48 9.02
CA LYS A 118 21.91 11.66 9.14
C LYS A 118 21.11 12.86 9.67
N PRO A 119 21.67 13.71 10.54
CA PRO A 119 20.92 14.81 11.16
C PRO A 119 20.19 15.72 10.16
N ASP A 120 20.82 16.03 9.03
CA ASP A 120 20.28 16.84 7.93
C ASP A 120 19.10 16.20 7.18
N ARG A 121 18.83 14.90 7.40
CA ARG A 121 17.77 14.13 6.73
C ARG A 121 16.64 13.69 7.65
N ARG A 122 16.62 14.16 8.90
CA ARG A 122 15.59 13.78 9.88
C ARG A 122 14.26 14.52 9.70
N GLY A 123 14.21 15.53 8.84
CA GLY A 123 13.04 16.38 8.65
C GLY A 123 12.97 17.53 9.67
N PRO A 124 11.82 18.22 9.76
CA PRO A 124 10.55 17.86 9.12
C PRO A 124 10.56 18.07 7.60
N VAL A 125 9.81 17.23 6.89
CA VAL A 125 9.52 17.36 5.46
C VAL A 125 8.02 17.56 5.29
N ALA A 126 7.62 18.51 4.43
CA ALA A 126 6.22 18.79 4.16
C ALA A 126 5.55 17.61 3.44
N LEU A 127 4.41 17.15 3.96
CA LEU A 127 3.56 16.14 3.35
C LEU A 127 2.57 16.76 2.38
N LYS A 128 2.36 16.08 1.26
CA LYS A 128 1.33 16.37 0.26
C LYS A 128 0.34 15.23 0.18
N THR A 129 -0.88 15.55 -0.26
CA THR A 129 -1.90 14.54 -0.49
C THR A 129 -1.41 13.51 -1.52
N GLY A 130 -1.40 12.23 -1.12
CA GLY A 130 -0.91 11.14 -1.95
C GLY A 130 0.53 10.74 -1.68
N ASP A 131 1.26 11.45 -0.80
CA ASP A 131 2.56 11.00 -0.35
C ASP A 131 2.42 9.66 0.39
N MET A 132 3.30 8.72 0.05
CA MET A 132 3.38 7.38 0.63
C MET A 132 4.84 7.06 0.91
N ASP A 133 5.09 6.20 1.89
CA ASP A 133 6.40 5.59 2.08
C ASP A 133 6.62 4.44 1.09
N ALA A 134 7.88 4.03 0.94
CA ALA A 134 8.27 3.06 -0.09
C ALA A 134 7.54 1.71 0.04
N LEU A 135 7.31 1.22 1.27
CA LEU A 135 6.64 -0.05 1.46
C LEU A 135 5.16 0.06 1.07
N LEU A 136 4.46 1.11 1.48
CA LEU A 136 3.03 1.28 1.18
C LEU A 136 2.73 1.41 -0.31
N ILE A 137 3.67 1.98 -1.09
CA ILE A 137 3.56 2.03 -2.56
C ILE A 137 3.36 0.62 -3.16
N ASN A 138 4.03 -0.41 -2.64
CA ASN A 138 3.88 -1.78 -3.14
C ASN A 138 2.43 -2.28 -3.00
N LEU A 139 1.80 -1.97 -1.85
CA LEU A 139 0.40 -2.34 -1.62
C LEU A 139 -0.55 -1.52 -2.51
N ALA A 140 -0.28 -0.22 -2.66
CA ALA A 140 -1.09 0.64 -3.52
C ALA A 140 -1.11 0.15 -4.97
N ILE A 141 0.06 -0.23 -5.53
CA ILE A 141 0.15 -0.78 -6.88
C ILE A 141 -0.70 -2.05 -7.03
N ALA A 142 -0.59 -2.99 -6.08
CA ALA A 142 -1.36 -4.23 -6.11
C ALA A 142 -2.88 -3.99 -6.00
N ARG A 143 -3.29 -3.03 -5.16
CA ARG A 143 -4.70 -2.65 -4.99
C ARG A 143 -5.25 -1.98 -6.26
N ASP A 144 -4.51 -1.01 -6.79
CA ASP A 144 -4.95 -0.21 -7.94
C ASP A 144 -4.98 -1.04 -9.23
N LEU A 145 -4.14 -2.07 -9.36
CA LEU A 145 -4.22 -3.05 -10.44
C LEU A 145 -5.51 -3.90 -10.39
N ALA A 146 -6.05 -4.13 -9.20
CA ALA A 146 -7.24 -4.95 -8.99
C ALA A 146 -8.55 -4.14 -9.04
N ALA A 147 -8.47 -2.81 -9.20
CA ALA A 147 -9.58 -1.87 -9.16
C ALA A 147 -10.23 -1.64 -10.54
#